data_AF-A0A9D8EPL6-F1
#
_entry.id   AF-A0A9D8EPL6-F1
#
_cell.length_a   1.000
_cell.length_b   1.000
_cell.length_c   1.000
_cell.angle_alpha   90.00
_cell.angle_beta   90.00
_cell.angle_gamma   90.00
#
_symmetry.space_group_name_H-M   'P 1'
#
loop_
_entity.id
_entity.type
_entity.pdbx_description
1 polymer ?
#
loop_
_entity_poly.entity_id
_entity_poly.type
_entity_poly.pdbx_seq_one_letter_code
_entity_poly.pdbx_strand_id
1 'polypeptide(L)'
;MLVDSLEMEDERFLRNDSRRCYYCKIEAFKKIIEIAKVNSIKNILDGQNYDDISDYRPGSKAAQECGVISPLRQNRLCKNDIRALSKKLGIKGWDRPSFACLASRIPYGTKITEEVLSGIDRLEMFLLKKGFSQVRVRHHGDLARIEVIKEEIPMLVGQHLMEQVVSEFKSNGYLFVTFDLEGYRTGSMNIMLKDNL
;
A
#
# COMPACT_ATOMS: atom_id res chain seq x y z
N MET A 1 13.67 -18.00 0.51
CA MET A 1 14.75 -17.00 0.40
C MET A 1 14.12 -15.63 0.48
N LEU A 2 14.69 -14.72 1.28
CA LEU A 2 14.29 -13.32 1.37
C LEU A 2 15.30 -12.48 0.58
N VAL A 3 14.84 -11.39 -0.03
CA VAL A 3 15.67 -10.51 -0.87
C VAL A 3 15.34 -9.08 -0.51
N ASP A 4 16.36 -8.28 -0.22
CA ASP A 4 16.18 -6.87 0.11
C ASP A 4 15.81 -6.04 -1.13
N SER A 5 14.79 -5.21 -0.99
CA SER A 5 14.40 -4.20 -1.98
C SER A 5 15.31 -2.98 -1.89
N LEU A 6 15.64 -2.36 -3.04
CA LEU A 6 16.44 -1.12 -3.11
C LEU A 6 15.61 0.06 -3.61
N GLU A 7 14.29 0.03 -3.41
CA GLU A 7 13.40 1.10 -3.85
C GLU A 7 13.75 2.47 -3.24
N MET A 8 14.31 2.48 -2.03
CA MET A 8 14.78 3.71 -1.37
C MET A 8 16.08 4.27 -1.95
N GLU A 9 16.75 3.54 -2.85
CA GLU A 9 17.93 4.00 -3.59
C GLU A 9 17.58 4.51 -5.01
N ASP A 10 16.33 4.33 -5.47
CA ASP A 10 15.88 4.75 -6.80
C ASP A 10 15.21 6.13 -6.74
N GLU A 11 15.92 7.16 -7.20
CA GLU A 11 15.38 8.53 -7.30
C GLU A 11 14.06 8.63 -8.08
N ARG A 12 13.80 7.71 -9.03
CA ARG A 12 12.53 7.66 -9.77
C ARG A 12 11.37 7.20 -8.88
N PHE A 13 11.65 6.29 -7.94
CA PHE A 13 10.69 5.91 -6.90
C PHE A 13 10.53 7.05 -5.89
N LEU A 14 11.64 7.62 -5.40
CA LEU A 14 11.62 8.68 -4.38
C LEU A 14 10.88 9.94 -4.84
N ARG A 15 10.92 10.30 -6.13
CA ARG A 15 10.14 11.42 -6.69
C ARG A 15 8.62 11.23 -6.56
N ASN A 16 8.16 9.99 -6.37
CA ASN A 16 6.76 9.67 -6.11
C ASN A 16 5.80 10.15 -7.21
N ASP A 17 6.18 10.00 -8.48
CA ASP A 17 5.28 10.32 -9.59
C ASP A 17 4.25 9.19 -9.83
N SER A 18 3.39 9.37 -10.84
CA SER A 18 2.39 8.38 -11.23
C SER A 18 2.99 7.01 -11.58
N ARG A 19 4.25 6.95 -11.99
CA ARG A 19 4.98 5.73 -12.35
C ARG A 19 5.78 5.10 -11.20
N ARG A 20 5.73 5.62 -9.95
CA ARG A 20 6.47 5.05 -8.80
C ARG A 20 6.35 3.53 -8.67
N CYS A 21 5.13 2.99 -8.84
CA CYS A 21 4.87 1.56 -8.67
C CYS A 21 5.48 0.73 -9.81
N TYR A 22 5.65 1.33 -10.99
CA TYR A 22 6.39 0.70 -12.10
C TYR A 22 7.89 0.65 -11.77
N TYR A 23 8.47 1.75 -11.29
CA TYR A 23 9.91 1.79 -10.95
C TYR A 23 10.25 0.82 -9.81
N CYS A 24 9.46 0.79 -8.75
CA CYS A 24 9.63 -0.19 -7.67
C CYS A 24 9.53 -1.64 -8.18
N LYS A 25 8.49 -1.98 -8.95
CA LYS A 25 8.32 -3.35 -9.45
C LYS A 25 9.38 -3.78 -10.47
N ILE A 26 9.82 -2.88 -11.37
CA ILE A 26 10.80 -3.27 -12.38
C ILE A 26 12.14 -3.62 -11.74
N GLU A 27 12.59 -2.87 -10.73
CA GLU A 27 13.84 -3.17 -10.02
C GLU A 27 13.71 -4.45 -9.17
N ALA A 28 12.55 -4.66 -8.52
CA ALA A 28 12.28 -5.90 -7.81
C ALA A 28 12.31 -7.13 -8.73
N PHE A 29 11.66 -7.06 -9.90
CA PHE A 29 11.64 -8.19 -10.82
C PHE A 29 13.00 -8.48 -11.46
N LYS A 30 13.81 -7.46 -11.79
CA LYS A 30 15.17 -7.67 -12.28
C LYS A 30 15.99 -8.53 -11.33
N LYS A 31 15.97 -8.20 -10.03
CA LYS A 31 16.64 -8.99 -8.98
C LYS A 31 16.11 -10.41 -8.88
N ILE A 32 14.78 -10.58 -8.89
CA ILE A 32 14.17 -11.91 -8.83
C ILE A 32 14.57 -12.74 -10.06
N ILE A 33 14.67 -12.13 -11.24
CA ILE A 33 15.13 -12.80 -12.47
C ILE A 33 16.58 -13.26 -12.37
N GLU A 34 17.48 -12.42 -11.83
CA GLU A 34 18.88 -12.81 -11.63
C GLU A 34 19.01 -14.02 -10.72
N ILE A 35 18.27 -14.02 -9.62
CA ILE A 35 18.21 -15.14 -8.68
C ILE A 35 17.61 -16.38 -9.36
N ALA A 36 16.52 -16.23 -10.10
CA ALA A 36 15.88 -17.33 -10.81
C ALA A 36 16.85 -17.99 -11.79
N LYS A 37 17.66 -17.20 -12.52
CA LYS A 37 18.72 -17.71 -13.41
C LYS A 37 19.76 -18.53 -12.65
N VAL A 38 20.29 -18.01 -11.54
CA VAL A 38 21.28 -18.73 -10.72
C VAL A 38 20.73 -20.06 -10.20
N ASN A 39 19.44 -20.12 -9.90
CA ASN A 39 18.78 -21.31 -9.37
C ASN A 39 18.12 -22.20 -10.45
N SER A 40 18.34 -21.92 -11.74
CA SER A 40 17.70 -22.64 -12.86
C SER A 40 16.15 -22.67 -12.78
N ILE A 41 15.54 -21.65 -12.18
CA ILE A 41 14.10 -21.47 -12.10
C ILE A 41 13.62 -20.82 -13.40
N LYS A 42 12.73 -21.50 -14.12
CA LYS A 42 12.24 -21.05 -15.44
C LYS A 42 11.14 -20.00 -15.36
N ASN A 43 10.27 -20.10 -14.36
CA ASN A 43 9.03 -19.33 -14.29
C ASN A 43 8.99 -18.52 -13.00
N ILE A 44 8.64 -17.24 -13.13
CA ILE A 44 8.37 -16.35 -12.01
C ILE A 44 6.88 -16.04 -12.02
N LEU A 45 6.23 -16.25 -10.89
CA LEU A 45 4.78 -16.05 -10.73
C LEU A 45 4.51 -14.87 -9.78
N ASP A 46 3.47 -14.10 -10.05
CA ASP A 46 2.92 -13.12 -9.11
C ASP A 46 1.45 -13.38 -8.74
N GLY A 47 0.96 -12.62 -7.76
CA GLY A 47 -0.38 -12.74 -7.20
C GLY A 47 -1.42 -11.81 -7.83
N GLN A 48 -1.18 -11.21 -9.00
CA GLN A 48 -2.21 -10.38 -9.64
C GLN A 48 -3.44 -11.20 -9.99
N ASN A 49 -4.62 -10.67 -9.67
CA ASN A 49 -5.92 -11.32 -9.84
C ASN A 49 -6.78 -10.58 -10.88
N TYR A 50 -8.01 -11.04 -11.11
CA TYR A 50 -8.88 -10.48 -12.15
C TYR A 50 -9.44 -9.09 -11.83
N ASP A 51 -9.67 -8.77 -10.56
CA ASP A 51 -10.15 -7.44 -10.12
C ASP A 51 -9.10 -6.34 -10.33
N ASP A 52 -7.87 -6.73 -10.67
CA ASP A 52 -6.75 -5.82 -10.88
C ASP A 52 -6.73 -5.15 -12.26
N ILE A 53 -7.71 -5.44 -13.13
CA ILE A 53 -7.72 -5.03 -14.55
C ILE A 53 -8.17 -3.57 -14.76
N SER A 54 -9.06 -3.03 -13.92
CA SER A 54 -9.78 -1.78 -14.20
C SER A 54 -9.15 -0.51 -13.62
N ASP A 55 -7.96 -0.60 -13.05
CA ASP A 55 -7.33 0.49 -12.30
C ASP A 55 -6.00 0.90 -12.96
N TYR A 56 -5.53 2.12 -12.72
CA TYR A 56 -4.23 2.55 -13.21
C TYR A 56 -3.13 1.80 -12.46
N ARG A 57 -2.63 0.71 -13.07
CA ARG A 57 -1.70 -0.26 -12.46
C ARG A 57 -0.36 -0.26 -13.21
N PRO A 58 0.46 0.80 -13.12
CA PRO A 58 1.75 0.87 -13.81
C PRO A 58 2.70 -0.26 -13.41
N GLY A 59 2.59 -0.78 -12.18
CA GLY A 59 3.32 -1.98 -11.74
C GLY A 59 2.95 -3.27 -12.50
N SER A 60 1.73 -3.38 -13.05
CA SER A 60 1.36 -4.53 -13.89
C SER A 60 2.13 -4.55 -15.20
N LYS A 61 2.43 -3.37 -15.75
CA LYS A 61 3.23 -3.23 -16.97
C LYS A 61 4.65 -3.74 -16.75
N ALA A 62 5.26 -3.41 -15.61
CA ALA A 62 6.57 -3.93 -15.23
C ALA A 62 6.60 -5.47 -15.14
N ALA A 63 5.56 -6.09 -14.55
CA ALA A 63 5.45 -7.54 -14.50
C ALA A 63 5.42 -8.18 -15.90
N GLN A 64 4.61 -7.61 -16.81
CA GLN A 64 4.50 -8.07 -18.18
C GLN A 64 5.82 -7.96 -18.96
N GLU A 65 6.50 -6.81 -18.85
CA GLU A 65 7.79 -6.56 -19.50
C GLU A 65 8.89 -7.50 -18.99
N CYS A 66 8.82 -7.90 -17.72
CA CYS A 66 9.73 -8.87 -17.11
C CYS A 66 9.36 -10.34 -17.38
N GLY A 67 8.29 -10.61 -18.15
CA GLY A 67 7.83 -11.98 -18.42
C GLY A 67 7.28 -12.71 -17.19
N VAL A 68 6.84 -11.97 -16.17
CA VAL A 68 6.23 -12.53 -14.97
C VAL A 68 4.83 -13.02 -15.31
N ILE A 69 4.52 -14.25 -14.87
CA ILE A 69 3.24 -14.89 -15.12
C ILE A 69 2.30 -14.57 -13.96
N SER A 70 1.05 -14.21 -14.25
CA SER A 70 0.01 -13.94 -13.25
C SER A 70 -1.11 -14.98 -13.36
N PRO A 71 -0.96 -16.19 -12.78
CA PRO A 71 -1.90 -17.29 -13.02
C PRO A 71 -3.33 -16.97 -12.59
N LEU A 72 -3.51 -16.25 -11.47
CA LEU A 72 -4.84 -15.92 -10.95
C LEU A 72 -5.58 -15.01 -11.93
N ARG A 73 -4.91 -13.98 -12.44
CA ARG A 73 -5.44 -13.10 -13.49
C ARG A 73 -5.72 -13.85 -14.79
N GLN A 74 -4.80 -14.70 -15.26
CA GLN A 74 -4.96 -15.49 -16.50
C GLN A 74 -6.19 -16.41 -16.44
N ASN A 75 -6.48 -16.96 -15.26
CA ASN A 75 -7.64 -17.82 -15.02
C ASN A 75 -8.88 -17.04 -14.54
N ARG A 76 -8.87 -15.71 -14.62
CA ARG A 76 -9.97 -14.82 -14.24
C ARG A 76 -10.49 -15.00 -12.81
N LEU A 77 -9.61 -15.41 -11.90
CA LEU A 77 -9.96 -15.53 -10.49
C LEU A 77 -10.05 -14.15 -9.85
N CYS A 78 -11.22 -13.79 -9.33
CA CYS A 78 -11.42 -12.59 -8.53
C CYS A 78 -11.01 -12.85 -7.07
N LYS A 79 -10.97 -11.79 -6.26
CA LYS A 79 -10.63 -11.83 -4.84
C LYS A 79 -11.56 -12.76 -4.06
N ASN A 80 -12.84 -12.80 -4.41
CA ASN A 80 -13.81 -13.69 -3.78
C ASN A 80 -13.53 -15.15 -4.10
N ASP A 81 -13.16 -15.46 -5.35
CA ASP A 81 -12.76 -16.82 -5.75
C ASP A 81 -11.50 -17.25 -4.97
N ILE A 82 -10.50 -16.38 -4.91
CA ILE A 82 -9.24 -16.63 -4.20
C ILE A 82 -9.51 -16.89 -2.71
N ARG A 83 -10.39 -16.11 -2.08
CA ARG A 83 -10.79 -16.30 -0.68
C ARG A 83 -11.50 -17.63 -0.46
N ALA A 84 -12.46 -17.97 -1.32
CA ALA A 84 -13.20 -19.22 -1.24
C ALA A 84 -12.28 -20.44 -1.42
N LEU A 85 -11.39 -20.40 -2.43
CA LEU A 85 -10.40 -21.44 -2.69
C LEU A 85 -9.40 -21.56 -1.54
N SER A 86 -8.87 -20.44 -1.04
CA SER A 86 -7.93 -20.43 0.09
C SER A 86 -8.55 -21.02 1.35
N LYS A 87 -9.83 -20.69 1.63
CA LYS A 87 -10.58 -21.26 2.75
C LYS A 87 -10.77 -22.77 2.58
N LYS A 88 -11.15 -23.23 1.38
CA LYS A 88 -11.30 -24.66 1.06
C LYS A 88 -9.99 -25.44 1.22
N LEU A 89 -8.85 -24.82 0.89
CA LEU A 89 -7.51 -25.39 1.04
C LEU A 89 -6.94 -25.28 2.46
N GLY A 90 -7.68 -24.68 3.41
CA GLY A 90 -7.20 -24.51 4.79
C GLY A 90 -6.07 -23.49 4.95
N ILE A 91 -5.88 -22.58 3.99
CA ILE A 91 -4.85 -21.54 4.06
C ILE A 91 -5.19 -20.56 5.18
N LYS A 92 -4.29 -20.44 6.16
CA LYS A 92 -4.42 -19.48 7.26
C LYS A 92 -4.39 -18.05 6.71
N GLY A 93 -5.28 -17.19 7.23
CA GLY A 93 -5.35 -15.79 6.81
C GLY A 93 -6.02 -15.56 5.45
N TRP A 94 -6.86 -16.49 4.99
CA TRP A 94 -7.61 -16.37 3.73
C TRP A 94 -8.41 -15.06 3.62
N ASP A 95 -8.88 -14.50 4.73
CA ASP A 95 -9.65 -13.24 4.76
C ASP A 95 -8.84 -12.01 5.16
N ARG A 96 -7.50 -12.06 5.07
CA ARG A 96 -6.67 -10.90 5.38
C ARG A 96 -7.01 -9.72 4.46
N PRO A 97 -7.12 -8.49 4.99
CA PRO A 97 -7.24 -7.30 4.18
C PRO A 97 -6.04 -7.12 3.24
N SER A 98 -6.26 -6.43 2.13
CA SER A 98 -5.18 -6.09 1.20
C SER A 98 -4.32 -4.99 1.80
N PHE A 99 -3.02 -5.24 1.94
CA PHE A 99 -2.05 -4.23 2.35
C PHE A 99 -1.51 -3.48 1.14
N ALA A 100 -1.61 -2.17 1.16
CA ALA A 100 -1.00 -1.29 0.16
C ALA A 100 0.32 -0.75 0.70
N CYS A 101 1.29 -0.54 -0.19
CA CYS A 101 2.58 0.10 0.12
C CYS A 101 2.39 1.42 0.91
N LEU A 102 3.25 1.70 1.88
CA LEU A 102 3.23 2.93 2.67
C LEU A 102 3.37 4.18 1.81
N ALA A 103 4.12 4.14 0.70
CA ALA A 103 4.20 5.25 -0.26
C ALA A 103 2.84 5.71 -0.81
N SER A 104 1.82 4.84 -0.78
CA SER A 104 0.46 5.25 -1.14
C SER A 104 -0.17 6.26 -0.18
N ARG A 105 0.41 6.49 1.01
CA ARG A 105 -0.04 7.50 1.97
C ARG A 105 0.50 8.89 1.65
N ILE A 106 1.45 8.98 0.72
CA ILE A 106 2.12 10.21 0.32
C ILE A 106 1.55 10.66 -1.05
N PRO A 107 1.04 11.90 -1.18
CA PRO A 107 0.57 12.47 -2.44
C PRO A 107 1.60 12.37 -3.55
N TYR A 108 1.12 12.13 -4.77
CA TYR A 108 1.98 12.13 -5.95
C TYR A 108 2.73 13.46 -6.08
N GLY A 109 4.00 13.39 -6.46
CA GLY A 109 4.91 14.53 -6.56
C GLY A 109 5.58 14.94 -5.24
N THR A 110 5.12 14.45 -4.09
CA THR A 110 5.82 14.66 -2.82
C THR A 110 6.90 13.61 -2.63
N LYS A 111 8.16 14.05 -2.41
CA LYS A 111 9.31 13.16 -2.24
C LYS A 111 9.06 12.16 -1.09
N ILE A 112 9.31 10.88 -1.36
CA ILE A 112 9.31 9.82 -0.36
C ILE A 112 10.64 9.83 0.37
N THR A 113 10.60 9.74 1.70
CA THR A 113 11.78 9.57 2.55
C THR A 113 11.53 8.49 3.59
N GLU A 114 12.59 7.90 4.12
CA GLU A 114 12.49 6.86 5.16
C GLU A 114 11.87 7.39 6.44
N GLU A 115 12.15 8.64 6.81
CA GLU A 115 11.60 9.30 7.99
C GLU A 115 10.08 9.45 7.89
N VAL A 116 9.57 9.85 6.72
CA VAL A 116 8.13 9.98 6.49
C VAL A 116 7.47 8.60 6.50
N LEU A 117 8.05 7.61 5.82
CA LEU A 117 7.48 6.25 5.78
C LEU A 117 7.44 5.60 7.17
N SER A 118 8.53 5.69 7.92
CA SER A 118 8.62 5.14 9.28
C SER A 118 7.71 5.86 10.27
N GLY A 119 7.55 7.19 10.13
CA GLY A 119 6.57 7.97 10.88
C GLY A 119 5.15 7.48 10.62
N ILE A 120 4.75 7.37 9.34
CA ILE A 120 3.44 6.86 8.94
C ILE A 120 3.19 5.46 9.50
N ASP A 121 4.15 4.54 9.35
CA ASP A 121 4.01 3.16 9.84
C ASP A 121 3.79 3.13 11.37
N ARG A 122 4.59 3.89 12.12
CA ARG A 122 4.44 3.99 13.58
C ARG A 122 3.07 4.49 13.97
N LEU A 123 2.56 5.52 13.30
CA LEU A 123 1.25 6.11 13.59
C LEU A 123 0.10 5.17 13.20
N GLU A 124 0.20 4.48 12.06
CA GLU A 124 -0.77 3.44 11.68
C GLU A 124 -0.77 2.30 12.72
N MET A 125 0.41 1.82 13.15
CA MET A 125 0.51 0.79 14.19
C MET A 125 -0.03 1.26 15.54
N PHE A 126 0.18 2.52 15.91
CA PHE A 126 -0.40 3.11 17.11
C PHE A 126 -1.92 3.05 17.08
N LEU A 127 -2.55 3.48 15.97
CA LEU A 127 -4.00 3.43 15.82
C LEU A 127 -4.52 1.98 15.84
N LEU A 128 -3.88 1.05 15.12
CA LEU A 128 -4.28 -0.36 15.17
C LEU A 128 -4.26 -0.93 16.60
N LYS A 129 -3.26 -0.56 17.41
CA LYS A 129 -3.19 -0.95 18.84
C LYS A 129 -4.31 -0.34 19.69
N LYS A 130 -4.95 0.75 19.24
CA LYS A 130 -6.13 1.35 19.88
C LYS A 130 -7.45 0.70 19.48
N GLY A 131 -7.41 -0.31 18.60
CA GLY A 131 -8.57 -1.14 18.25
C GLY A 131 -9.22 -0.82 16.92
N PHE A 132 -8.66 0.09 16.11
CA PHE A 132 -9.13 0.30 14.74
C PHE A 132 -8.81 -0.92 13.88
N SER A 133 -9.77 -1.39 13.10
CA SER A 133 -9.59 -2.56 12.25
C SER A 133 -8.87 -2.24 10.93
N GLN A 134 -9.02 -1.01 10.43
CA GLN A 134 -8.35 -0.53 9.24
C GLN A 134 -8.06 0.96 9.32
N VAL A 135 -6.79 1.32 9.11
CA VAL A 135 -6.31 2.69 9.24
C VAL A 135 -5.45 3.08 8.04
N ARG A 136 -5.47 4.36 7.70
CA ARG A 136 -4.39 5.00 6.94
C ARG A 136 -4.06 6.35 7.53
N VAL A 137 -2.77 6.67 7.59
CA VAL A 137 -2.29 8.00 7.94
C VAL A 137 -1.72 8.65 6.68
N ARG A 138 -2.45 9.58 6.08
CA ARG A 138 -2.00 10.32 4.90
C ARG A 138 -1.12 11.49 5.30
N HIS A 139 0.01 11.60 4.62
CA HIS A 139 0.98 12.66 4.85
C HIS A 139 0.75 13.81 3.87
N HIS A 140 0.51 15.01 4.38
CA HIS A 140 0.31 16.23 3.61
C HIS A 140 1.23 17.33 4.14
N GLY A 141 2.54 17.12 4.06
CA GLY A 141 3.53 18.00 4.68
C GLY A 141 3.35 18.00 6.20
N ASP A 142 3.04 19.16 6.77
CA ASP A 142 2.85 19.32 8.22
C ASP A 142 1.49 18.82 8.73
N LEU A 143 0.63 18.33 7.83
CA LEU A 143 -0.69 17.79 8.16
C LEU A 143 -0.73 16.26 8.01
N ALA A 144 -1.23 15.59 9.05
CA ALA A 144 -1.63 14.20 8.99
C ALA A 144 -3.16 14.10 8.86
N ARG A 145 -3.63 13.33 7.86
CA ARG A 145 -5.05 13.02 7.68
C ARG A 145 -5.31 11.54 7.92
N ILE A 146 -6.10 11.24 8.94
CA ILE A 146 -6.44 9.90 9.37
C ILE A 146 -7.66 9.40 8.58
N GLU A 147 -7.56 8.22 7.98
CA GLU A 147 -8.69 7.51 7.36
C GLU A 147 -8.93 6.22 8.17
N VAL A 148 -10.12 6.08 8.75
CA VAL A 148 -10.57 4.86 9.46
C VAL A 148 -11.87 4.35 8.85
N ILE A 149 -12.29 3.12 9.18
CA ILE A 149 -13.62 2.63 8.79
C ILE A 149 -14.68 3.62 9.30
N LYS A 150 -15.69 3.92 8.48
CA LYS A 150 -16.67 4.98 8.77
C LYS A 150 -17.40 4.75 10.09
N GLU A 151 -17.71 3.49 10.37
CA GLU A 151 -18.35 3.03 11.60
C GLU A 151 -17.44 3.18 12.84
N GLU A 152 -16.12 3.31 12.66
CA GLU A 152 -15.14 3.52 13.73
C GLU A 152 -14.83 5.00 14.00
N ILE A 153 -15.33 5.94 13.17
CA ILE A 153 -15.13 7.39 13.39
C ILE A 153 -15.61 7.85 14.78
N PRO A 154 -16.77 7.41 15.32
CA PRO A 154 -17.19 7.78 16.67
C PRO A 154 -16.16 7.43 17.75
N MET A 155 -15.41 6.33 17.58
CA MET A 155 -14.34 5.94 18.49
C MET A 155 -13.17 6.95 18.42
N LEU A 156 -12.78 7.37 17.22
CA LEU A 156 -11.69 8.34 17.00
C LEU A 156 -11.94 9.69 17.68
N VAL A 157 -13.21 10.13 17.70
CA VAL A 157 -13.60 11.43 18.29
C VAL A 157 -13.95 11.36 19.78
N GLY A 158 -13.75 10.21 20.43
CA GLY A 158 -13.88 10.09 21.88
C GLY A 158 -12.79 10.91 22.60
N GLN A 159 -13.17 11.71 23.59
CA GLN A 159 -12.29 12.70 24.24
C GLN A 159 -10.91 12.15 24.63
N HIS A 160 -10.87 11.02 25.34
CA HIS A 160 -9.62 10.44 25.83
C HIS A 160 -8.70 9.91 24.71
N LEU A 161 -9.29 9.28 23.68
CA LEU A 161 -8.50 8.76 22.55
C LEU A 161 -8.00 9.90 21.67
N MET A 162 -8.81 10.93 21.47
CA MET A 162 -8.46 12.09 20.66
C MET A 162 -7.22 12.81 21.19
N GLU A 163 -7.13 13.03 22.51
CA GLU A 163 -5.95 13.65 23.14
C GLU A 163 -4.68 12.81 22.93
N GLN A 164 -4.78 11.49 23.05
CA GLN A 164 -3.66 10.57 22.80
C GLN A 164 -3.21 10.59 21.34
N VAL A 165 -4.17 10.59 20.40
CA VAL A 165 -3.90 10.69 18.96
C VAL A 165 -3.19 12.01 18.65
N VAL A 166 -3.70 13.13 19.15
CA VAL A 166 -3.06 14.44 18.93
C VAL A 166 -1.64 14.46 19.49
N SER A 167 -1.44 13.96 20.71
CA SER A 167 -0.12 13.92 21.34
C SER A 167 0.89 13.07 20.55
N GLU A 168 0.51 11.86 20.13
CA GLU A 168 1.38 10.94 19.39
C GLU A 168 1.73 11.47 17.99
N PHE A 169 0.77 12.11 17.32
CA PHE A 169 1.00 12.65 15.98
C PHE A 169 1.86 13.92 16.02
N LYS A 170 1.65 14.78 17.02
CA LYS A 170 2.48 15.98 17.21
C LYS A 170 3.91 15.63 17.62
N SER A 171 4.11 14.61 18.46
CA SER A 171 5.45 14.11 18.79
C SER A 171 6.16 13.50 17.58
N ASN A 172 5.41 13.05 16.55
CA ASN A 172 5.97 12.63 15.27
C ASN A 172 6.31 13.78 14.32
N GLY A 173 6.02 15.04 14.68
CA GLY A 173 6.39 16.22 13.89
C GLY A 173 5.24 16.85 13.08
N TYR A 174 4.01 16.33 13.16
CA TYR A 174 2.87 16.97 12.51
C TYR A 174 2.38 18.20 13.30
N LEU A 175 2.09 19.30 12.60
CA LEU A 175 1.47 20.48 13.20
C LEU A 175 -0.04 20.32 13.32
N PHE A 176 -0.65 19.67 12.32
CA PHE A 176 -2.09 19.48 12.21
C PHE A 176 -2.46 18.01 12.10
N VAL A 177 -3.51 17.61 12.83
CA VAL A 177 -4.05 16.25 12.82
C VAL A 177 -5.53 16.34 12.51
N THR A 178 -5.95 15.64 11.47
CA THR A 178 -7.33 15.66 10.96
C THR A 178 -7.80 14.24 10.68
N PHE A 179 -9.10 14.05 10.44
CA PHE A 179 -9.62 12.80 9.90
C PHE A 179 -10.47 13.07 8.66
N ASP A 180 -10.50 12.10 7.75
CA ASP A 180 -11.31 12.16 6.54
C ASP A 180 -12.76 11.83 6.87
N LEU A 181 -13.68 12.76 6.59
CA LEU A 181 -15.12 12.61 6.85
C LEU A 181 -15.76 11.48 6.02
N GLU A 182 -15.15 11.13 4.89
CA GLU A 182 -15.60 10.04 4.05
C GLU A 182 -15.04 8.67 4.51
N GLY A 183 -14.10 8.69 5.46
CA GLY A 183 -13.45 7.50 6.01
C GLY A 183 -12.51 6.80 5.03
N TYR A 184 -12.14 5.57 5.38
CA TYR A 184 -11.27 4.71 4.60
C TYR A 184 -11.93 4.27 3.29
N ARG A 185 -11.21 4.47 2.18
CA ARG A 185 -11.60 4.00 0.84
C ARG A 185 -10.41 3.48 0.05
N THR A 186 -10.62 2.47 -0.78
CA THR A 186 -9.61 2.00 -1.74
C THR A 186 -9.44 3.03 -2.86
N GLY A 187 -8.20 3.27 -3.30
CA GLY A 187 -7.91 4.18 -4.41
C GLY A 187 -8.14 5.67 -4.15
N SER A 188 -8.35 6.12 -2.91
CA SER A 188 -8.65 7.55 -2.62
C SER A 188 -7.59 8.53 -3.13
N MET A 189 -6.32 8.11 -3.23
CA MET A 189 -5.24 8.95 -3.76
C MET A 189 -5.20 9.01 -5.29
N ASN A 190 -5.88 8.09 -6.00
CA ASN A 190 -5.94 8.10 -7.46
C ASN A 190 -6.88 9.19 -7.99
N ILE A 191 -7.72 9.77 -7.13
CA ILE A 191 -8.59 10.92 -7.50
C ILE A 191 -7.72 12.08 -7.98
N MET A 192 -6.59 12.34 -7.31
CA MET A 192 -5.64 13.42 -7.68
C MET A 192 -4.94 13.22 -9.02
N LEU A 193 -5.01 12.01 -9.61
CA LEU A 193 -4.50 11.74 -10.96
C LEU A 193 -5.52 12.08 -12.05
N LYS A 194 -6.82 12.09 -11.71
CA LYS A 194 -7.90 12.37 -12.69
C LYS A 194 -8.01 13.86 -13.03
N ASP A 195 -7.55 14.74 -12.15
CA ASP A 195 -7.56 16.19 -12.37
C ASP A 195 -6.31 16.69 -13.12
N ASN A 196 -5.34 15.81 -13.43
CA ASN A 196 -4.07 16.13 -14.08
C ASN A 196 -3.82 15.34 -15.39
N LEU A 197 -4.88 14.80 -16.00
CA LEU A 197 -4.90 14.21 -17.34
C LEU A 197 -5.88 15.00 -18.22
#